data_AF-R9IM99-F1
#
_entry.id   AF-R9IM99-F1
#
_cell.length_a   1.000
_cell.length_b   1.000
_cell.length_c   1.000
_cell.angle_alpha   90.00
_cell.angle_beta   90.00
_cell.angle_gamma   90.00
#
_symmetry.space_group_name_H-M   'P 1'
#
loop_
_entity.id
_entity.type
_entity.pdbx_description
1 polymer ?
#
loop_
_entity_poly.entity_id
_entity_poly.type
_entity_poly.pdbx_seq_one_letter_code
_entity_poly.pdbx_strand_id
1 'polypeptide(L)'
;MKAMDYILKDFSLRITYDELSNVYLETAGLSWFEDEFLMYMGISWHQGDEYIFISKEECDKYNEYEIIVPDDLDYDGNVRRPYYRMRGKPVTKEQAFELIRRTDNFFAGINEIRYSGDFVSAVNFSNHLIHKNHFPQGYGWIHADGTVGTNGITYKYPEMYEFIGEWFEKLRKFPYLDLVIGITCWNELPNALWKDLSNKAKCREMELSDEIFFSGVVLGIYIYDKTLEILTPKKAIRKYKEYAKRYEKNKEVYIPEYYQENGIVQVDLPYARRCIEAYGLNADEILKDLYWHFEKE
;
A
#
# COMPACT_ATOMS: atom_id res chain seq x y z
N MET A 1 -16.86 -11.22 -2.53
CA MET A 1 -16.75 -12.54 -1.87
C MET A 1 -16.18 -12.31 -0.48
N LYS A 2 -16.51 -13.14 0.52
CA LYS A 2 -15.86 -13.01 1.84
C LYS A 2 -14.37 -13.28 1.73
N ALA A 3 -13.56 -12.63 2.56
CA ALA A 3 -12.11 -12.67 2.35
C ALA A 3 -11.52 -14.09 2.44
N MET A 4 -11.95 -14.93 3.39
CA MET A 4 -11.43 -16.31 3.44
C MET A 4 -11.88 -17.14 2.26
N ASP A 5 -13.12 -16.98 1.81
CA ASP A 5 -13.59 -17.66 0.60
C ASP A 5 -12.71 -17.28 -0.61
N TYR A 6 -12.30 -16.00 -0.71
CA TYR A 6 -11.40 -15.54 -1.76
C TYR A 6 -9.99 -16.11 -1.62
N ILE A 7 -9.43 -16.12 -0.41
CA ILE A 7 -8.09 -16.64 -0.13
C ILE A 7 -8.02 -18.14 -0.43
N LEU A 8 -9.07 -18.89 -0.10
CA LEU A 8 -9.07 -20.35 -0.16
C LEU A 8 -9.65 -20.92 -1.47
N LYS A 9 -10.18 -20.08 -2.37
CA LYS A 9 -10.94 -20.52 -3.56
C LYS A 9 -10.19 -21.52 -4.44
N ASP A 10 -8.88 -21.35 -4.60
CA ASP A 10 -8.04 -22.16 -5.48
C ASP A 10 -7.41 -23.38 -4.75
N PHE A 11 -7.67 -23.51 -3.45
CA PHE A 11 -7.10 -24.55 -2.59
C PHE A 11 -8.11 -25.64 -2.20
N SER A 12 -9.32 -25.64 -2.78
CA SER A 12 -10.43 -26.52 -2.38
C SER A 12 -10.10 -28.02 -2.27
N LEU A 13 -9.16 -28.54 -3.08
CA LEU A 13 -8.74 -29.95 -3.05
C LEU A 13 -7.73 -30.28 -1.94
N ARG A 14 -7.19 -29.27 -1.25
CA ARG A 14 -6.13 -29.36 -0.23
C ARG A 14 -6.62 -28.95 1.15
N ILE A 15 -7.90 -28.57 1.27
CA ILE A 15 -8.48 -28.08 2.51
C ILE A 15 -9.28 -29.19 3.16
N THR A 16 -9.06 -29.37 4.46
CA THR A 16 -9.91 -30.16 5.32
C THR A 16 -10.43 -29.30 6.46
N TYR A 17 -11.60 -29.68 6.97
CA TYR A 17 -12.26 -29.02 8.09
C TYR A 17 -12.43 -30.02 9.23
N ASP A 18 -12.16 -29.58 10.46
CA ASP A 18 -12.50 -30.37 11.64
C ASP A 18 -13.95 -30.11 12.10
N GLU A 19 -14.36 -30.77 13.18
CA GLU A 19 -15.71 -30.64 13.76
C GLU A 19 -16.02 -29.22 14.27
N LEU A 20 -14.99 -28.40 14.52
CA LEU A 20 -15.10 -27.02 14.96
C LEU A 20 -15.05 -26.04 13.78
N SER A 21 -14.98 -26.55 12.55
CA SER A 21 -14.78 -25.79 11.32
C SER A 21 -13.47 -25.01 11.27
N ASN A 22 -12.43 -25.46 11.98
CA ASN A 22 -11.07 -25.00 11.74
C ASN A 22 -10.59 -25.50 10.37
N VAL A 23 -9.76 -24.71 9.71
CA VAL A 23 -9.22 -24.99 8.38
C VAL A 23 -7.82 -25.57 8.52
N TYR A 24 -7.59 -26.70 7.84
CA TYR A 24 -6.27 -27.30 7.66
C TYR A 24 -5.98 -27.35 6.16
N LEU A 25 -5.01 -26.56 5.72
CA LEU A 25 -4.55 -26.49 4.33
C LEU A 25 -3.24 -27.27 4.20
N GLU A 26 -3.23 -28.34 3.40
CA GLU A 26 -2.04 -29.15 3.16
C GLU A 26 -0.97 -28.31 2.41
N THR A 27 0.25 -28.26 2.97
CA THR A 27 1.37 -27.50 2.39
C THR A 27 2.09 -28.28 1.28
N ALA A 28 1.93 -29.60 1.26
CA ALA A 28 2.60 -30.46 0.30
C ALA A 28 2.23 -30.07 -1.14
N GLY A 29 3.24 -29.70 -1.94
CA GLY A 29 3.06 -29.33 -3.34
C GLY A 29 2.43 -27.96 -3.56
N LEU A 30 2.44 -27.06 -2.56
CA LEU A 30 2.23 -25.64 -2.83
C LEU A 30 3.31 -25.14 -3.82
N SER A 31 2.87 -24.45 -4.86
CA SER A 31 3.77 -23.71 -5.74
C SER A 31 4.33 -22.49 -5.00
N TRP A 32 5.47 -21.97 -5.48
CA TRP A 32 6.05 -20.74 -4.95
C TRP A 32 5.07 -19.56 -4.99
N PHE A 33 4.23 -19.48 -6.03
CA PHE A 33 3.21 -18.45 -6.16
C PHE A 33 2.10 -18.56 -5.11
N GLU A 34 1.61 -19.78 -4.85
CA GLU A 34 0.58 -20.02 -3.85
C GLU A 34 1.09 -19.69 -2.44
N ASP A 35 2.34 -20.05 -2.14
CA ASP A 35 3.01 -19.72 -0.88
C ASP A 35 3.13 -18.20 -0.69
N GLU A 36 3.64 -17.49 -1.70
CA GLU A 36 3.78 -16.04 -1.65
C GLU A 36 2.43 -15.32 -1.52
N PHE A 37 1.39 -15.81 -2.23
CA PHE A 37 0.03 -15.28 -2.09
C PHE A 37 -0.49 -15.39 -0.66
N LEU A 38 -0.39 -16.57 -0.03
CA LEU A 38 -0.85 -16.78 1.35
C LEU A 38 -0.10 -15.87 2.33
N MET A 39 1.21 -15.71 2.15
CA MET A 39 2.02 -14.78 2.94
C MET A 39 1.52 -13.34 2.82
N TYR A 40 1.27 -12.85 1.60
CA TYR A 40 0.75 -11.49 1.40
C TYR A 40 -0.68 -11.29 1.94
N MET A 41 -1.46 -12.37 2.04
CA MET A 41 -2.77 -12.33 2.68
C MET A 41 -2.68 -12.34 4.22
N GLY A 42 -1.48 -12.45 4.79
CA GLY A 42 -1.25 -12.47 6.23
C GLY A 42 -1.47 -13.84 6.87
N ILE A 43 -1.40 -14.92 6.09
CA ILE A 43 -1.45 -16.29 6.57
C ILE A 43 -0.02 -16.76 6.85
N SER A 44 0.30 -16.92 8.13
CA SER A 44 1.64 -17.32 8.59
C SER A 44 1.72 -18.83 8.82
N TRP A 45 2.85 -19.43 8.46
CA TRP A 45 3.16 -20.84 8.70
C TRP A 45 4.69 -21.06 8.78
N HIS A 46 5.14 -22.23 9.26
CA HIS A 46 6.57 -22.55 9.32
C HIS A 46 6.99 -23.58 8.27
N GLN A 47 8.12 -23.33 7.61
CA GLN A 47 8.67 -24.25 6.63
C GLN A 47 8.91 -25.64 7.27
N GLY A 48 8.25 -26.65 6.73
CA GLY A 48 8.28 -28.03 7.23
C GLY A 48 6.98 -28.48 7.91
N ASP A 49 6.05 -27.56 8.19
CA ASP A 49 4.70 -27.92 8.63
C ASP A 49 3.97 -28.68 7.51
N GLU A 50 3.31 -29.80 7.84
CA GLU A 50 2.48 -30.56 6.90
C GLU A 50 1.20 -29.80 6.52
N TYR A 51 0.71 -28.94 7.42
CA TYR A 51 -0.52 -28.18 7.26
C TYR A 51 -0.38 -26.77 7.79
N ILE A 52 -1.03 -25.82 7.11
CA ILE A 52 -1.35 -24.50 7.65
C ILE A 52 -2.67 -24.63 8.42
N PHE A 53 -2.63 -24.31 9.71
CA PHE A 53 -3.82 -24.25 10.56
C PHE A 53 -4.37 -22.83 10.62
N ILE A 54 -5.67 -22.68 10.35
CA ILE A 54 -6.39 -21.41 10.53
C ILE A 54 -7.61 -21.70 11.39
N SER A 55 -7.67 -21.09 12.57
CA SER A 55 -8.79 -21.31 13.48
C SER A 55 -10.09 -20.75 12.90
N LYS A 56 -11.24 -21.32 13.30
CA LYS A 56 -12.54 -20.76 12.95
C LYS A 56 -12.66 -19.28 13.34
N GLU A 57 -12.14 -18.91 14.51
CA GLU A 57 -12.15 -17.52 14.99
C GLU A 57 -11.36 -16.60 14.06
N GLU A 58 -10.20 -17.03 13.57
CA GLU A 58 -9.44 -16.27 12.57
C GLU A 58 -10.19 -16.21 11.24
N CYS A 59 -10.76 -17.32 10.75
CA CYS A 59 -11.58 -17.30 9.55
C CYS A 59 -12.73 -16.29 9.66
N ASP A 60 -13.42 -16.26 10.80
CA ASP A 60 -14.52 -15.34 11.07
C ASP A 60 -14.02 -13.87 11.07
N LYS A 61 -12.84 -13.59 11.65
CA LYS A 61 -12.20 -12.26 11.61
C LYS A 61 -11.86 -11.81 10.19
N TYR A 62 -11.33 -12.71 9.36
CA TYR A 62 -11.09 -12.40 7.95
C TYR A 62 -12.40 -12.18 7.19
N ASN A 63 -13.44 -12.95 7.49
CA ASN A 63 -14.77 -12.84 6.87
C ASN A 63 -15.59 -11.62 7.31
N GLU A 64 -15.09 -10.81 8.24
CA GLU A 64 -15.59 -9.44 8.41
C GLU A 64 -15.29 -8.54 7.20
N TYR A 65 -14.38 -8.98 6.33
CA TYR A 65 -13.94 -8.25 5.14
C TYR A 65 -14.42 -8.91 3.85
N GLU A 66 -14.47 -8.12 2.79
CA GLU A 66 -14.82 -8.57 1.46
C GLU A 66 -13.73 -8.26 0.44
N ILE A 67 -13.49 -9.21 -0.45
CA ILE A 67 -12.62 -9.06 -1.61
C ILE A 67 -13.47 -9.27 -2.86
N ILE A 68 -13.42 -8.31 -3.77
CA ILE A 68 -14.19 -8.32 -5.01
C ILE A 68 -13.20 -8.12 -6.17
N VAL A 69 -13.10 -9.11 -7.04
CA VAL A 69 -12.27 -9.05 -8.25
C VAL A 69 -13.17 -9.35 -9.45
N PRO A 70 -13.14 -8.53 -10.52
CA PRO A 70 -13.92 -8.80 -11.73
C PRO A 70 -13.35 -10.00 -12.48
N ASP A 71 -14.23 -10.91 -12.92
CA ASP A 71 -13.82 -12.11 -13.66
C ASP A 71 -13.23 -11.80 -15.05
N ASP A 72 -13.55 -10.63 -15.62
CA ASP A 72 -13.17 -10.20 -16.97
C ASP A 72 -11.96 -9.27 -17.03
N LEU A 73 -11.28 -9.05 -15.89
CA LEU A 73 -10.13 -8.16 -15.83
C LEU A 73 -8.82 -8.94 -16.07
N ASP A 74 -8.27 -8.80 -17.27
CA ASP A 74 -6.92 -9.22 -17.60
C ASP A 74 -5.94 -8.07 -17.31
N TYR A 75 -4.96 -8.34 -16.45
CA TYR A 75 -3.98 -7.35 -16.02
C TYR A 75 -2.57 -7.81 -16.38
N ASP A 76 -1.86 -6.96 -17.12
CA ASP A 76 -0.49 -7.24 -17.55
C ASP A 76 0.52 -6.89 -16.44
N GLY A 77 0.99 -7.91 -15.72
CA GLY A 77 2.04 -7.80 -14.71
C GLY A 77 3.41 -7.38 -15.26
N ASN A 78 3.62 -7.32 -16.58
CA ASN A 78 4.90 -6.93 -17.19
C ASN A 78 5.11 -5.41 -17.29
N VAL A 79 4.13 -4.60 -16.89
CA VAL A 79 4.28 -3.15 -16.87
C VAL A 79 5.28 -2.75 -15.79
N ARG A 80 6.35 -2.05 -16.20
CA ARG A 80 7.41 -1.60 -15.29
C ARG A 80 6.92 -0.45 -14.44
N ARG A 81 6.80 -0.68 -13.13
CA ARG A 81 6.55 0.38 -12.13
C ARG A 81 5.38 1.28 -12.56
N PRO A 82 4.19 0.73 -12.83
CA PRO A 82 3.06 1.49 -13.37
C PRO A 82 2.80 2.77 -12.58
N TYR A 83 2.56 3.84 -13.33
CA TYR A 83 2.10 5.09 -12.75
C TYR A 83 0.73 4.90 -12.12
N TYR A 84 0.51 5.51 -10.97
CA TYR A 84 -0.76 5.51 -10.28
C TYR A 84 -1.07 6.89 -9.70
N ARG A 85 -2.36 7.14 -9.49
CA ARG A 85 -2.84 8.22 -8.63
C ARG A 85 -3.80 7.68 -7.59
N MET A 86 -3.57 8.09 -6.35
CA MET A 86 -4.40 7.74 -5.19
C MET A 86 -5.09 8.98 -4.64
N ARG A 87 -6.37 8.85 -4.29
CA ARG A 87 -7.12 9.85 -3.54
C ARG A 87 -7.95 9.15 -2.46
N GLY A 88 -7.94 9.70 -1.25
CA GLY A 88 -8.67 9.14 -0.13
C GLY A 88 -9.41 10.17 0.70
N LYS A 89 -10.36 9.68 1.49
CA LYS A 89 -10.99 10.43 2.57
C LYS A 89 -9.90 10.81 3.59
N PRO A 90 -9.78 12.09 3.98
CA PRO A 90 -8.83 12.49 5.01
C PRO A 90 -9.09 11.77 6.34
N VAL A 91 -8.02 11.48 7.06
CA VAL A 91 -8.02 10.89 8.39
C VAL A 91 -7.66 11.93 9.46
N THR A 92 -7.85 11.63 10.74
CA THR A 92 -7.37 12.52 11.81
C THR A 92 -5.84 12.49 11.90
N LYS A 93 -5.23 13.45 12.59
CA LYS A 93 -3.78 13.47 12.81
C LYS A 93 -3.30 12.26 13.63
N GLU A 94 -4.14 11.78 14.55
CA GLU A 94 -3.87 10.58 15.34
C GLU A 94 -3.87 9.34 14.45
N GLN A 95 -4.85 9.23 13.55
CA GLN A 95 -4.87 8.15 12.56
C GLN A 95 -3.69 8.24 11.58
N ALA A 96 -3.33 9.45 11.14
CA ALA A 96 -2.14 9.66 10.30
C ALA A 96 -0.85 9.24 11.03
N PHE A 97 -0.73 9.55 12.32
CA PHE A 97 0.37 9.08 13.16
C PHE A 97 0.44 7.55 13.23
N GLU A 98 -0.69 6.90 13.46
CA GLU A 98 -0.77 5.42 13.47
C GLU A 98 -0.40 4.79 12.13
N LEU A 99 -0.83 5.40 11.02
CA LEU A 99 -0.45 4.95 9.67
C LEU A 99 1.04 5.13 9.43
N ILE A 100 1.59 6.32 9.68
CA ILE A 100 2.99 6.65 9.42
C ILE A 100 3.93 5.77 10.25
N ARG A 101 3.70 5.64 11.56
CA ARG A 101 4.58 4.85 12.44
C ARG A 101 4.62 3.36 12.07
N ARG A 102 3.60 2.86 11.37
CA ARG A 102 3.45 1.44 10.99
C ARG A 102 3.76 1.17 9.53
N THR A 103 3.83 2.18 8.66
CA THR A 103 3.99 1.96 7.20
C THR A 103 5.17 2.70 6.57
N ASP A 104 5.82 3.64 7.27
CA ASP A 104 6.99 4.32 6.72
C ASP A 104 8.20 3.39 6.64
N ASN A 105 8.83 3.33 5.46
CA ASN A 105 9.96 2.46 5.17
C ASN A 105 11.22 2.81 5.98
N PHE A 106 11.26 3.95 6.66
CA PHE A 106 12.28 4.21 7.68
C PHE A 106 12.29 3.14 8.76
N PHE A 107 11.12 2.73 9.23
CA PHE A 107 11.00 1.74 10.29
C PHE A 107 11.29 0.31 9.83
N ALA A 108 11.24 0.03 8.53
CA ALA A 108 11.65 -1.27 7.99
C ALA A 108 13.13 -1.58 8.22
N GLY A 109 13.97 -0.56 8.43
CA GLY A 109 15.40 -0.71 8.75
C GLY A 109 15.69 -0.99 10.23
N ILE A 110 14.68 -0.94 11.11
CA ILE A 110 14.83 -1.13 12.56
C ILE A 110 14.24 -2.50 12.91
N ASN A 111 15.09 -3.46 13.26
CA ASN A 111 14.68 -4.87 13.45
C ASN A 111 13.59 -5.05 14.52
N GLU A 112 13.71 -4.34 15.64
CA GLU A 112 12.76 -4.36 16.75
C GLU A 112 11.36 -3.94 16.29
N ILE A 113 11.26 -3.01 15.33
CA ILE A 113 10.00 -2.55 14.78
C ILE A 113 9.54 -3.49 13.66
N ARG A 114 10.42 -3.82 12.71
CA ARG A 114 10.13 -4.68 11.57
C ARG A 114 9.54 -6.03 11.98
N TYR A 115 10.08 -6.65 13.03
CA TYR A 115 9.66 -7.97 13.50
C TYR A 115 8.64 -7.92 14.66
N SER A 116 8.11 -6.74 15.00
CA SER A 116 7.12 -6.57 16.09
C SER A 116 5.75 -7.18 15.79
N GLY A 117 5.44 -7.48 14.52
CA GLY A 117 4.09 -7.84 14.05
C GLY A 117 3.11 -6.67 13.94
N ASP A 118 3.51 -5.47 14.37
CA ASP A 118 2.71 -4.24 14.27
C ASP A 118 3.10 -3.36 13.06
N PHE A 119 4.36 -3.47 12.60
CA PHE A 119 4.79 -2.87 11.33
C PHE A 119 4.08 -3.54 10.15
N VAL A 120 3.64 -2.72 9.20
CA VAL A 120 2.91 -3.10 7.98
C VAL A 120 3.78 -2.73 6.80
N SER A 121 4.37 -3.74 6.16
CA SER A 121 5.31 -3.54 5.06
C SER A 121 4.62 -2.99 3.81
N ALA A 122 5.42 -2.37 2.94
CA ALA A 122 4.98 -1.89 1.63
C ALA A 122 5.75 -2.60 0.53
N VAL A 123 5.04 -3.01 -0.52
CA VAL A 123 5.63 -3.67 -1.69
C VAL A 123 5.60 -2.72 -2.88
N ASN A 124 4.44 -2.13 -3.15
CA ASN A 124 4.19 -1.24 -4.29
C ASN A 124 3.86 0.18 -3.87
N PHE A 125 3.27 0.40 -2.69
CA PHE A 125 2.79 1.70 -2.21
C PHE A 125 3.50 2.15 -0.94
N SER A 126 4.73 2.64 -1.11
CA SER A 126 5.62 2.98 0.00
C SER A 126 5.45 4.40 0.53
N ASN A 127 5.71 4.56 1.83
CA ASN A 127 5.95 5.85 2.48
C ASN A 127 7.45 5.98 2.78
N HIS A 128 8.02 7.13 2.42
CA HIS A 128 9.40 7.54 2.64
C HIS A 128 9.43 8.99 3.16
N LEU A 129 8.61 9.27 4.18
CA LEU A 129 8.44 10.61 4.75
C LEU A 129 9.67 11.02 5.57
N ILE A 130 10.35 10.06 6.19
CA ILE A 130 11.51 10.27 7.07
C ILE A 130 12.84 10.08 6.31
N HIS A 131 12.87 9.16 5.34
CA HIS A 131 14.09 8.80 4.60
C HIS A 131 14.61 9.96 3.75
N LYS A 132 15.66 10.64 4.23
CA LYS A 132 16.31 11.75 3.50
C LYS A 132 17.00 11.40 2.20
N ASN A 133 17.52 10.18 2.08
CA ASN A 133 18.20 9.72 0.87
C ASN A 133 17.22 9.15 -0.16
N HIS A 134 15.92 9.22 0.10
CA HIS A 134 14.90 8.88 -0.88
C HIS A 134 14.63 10.10 -1.76
N PHE A 135 14.53 9.87 -3.07
CA PHE A 135 14.05 10.88 -4.01
C PHE A 135 12.64 10.50 -4.51
N PRO A 136 11.65 11.39 -4.38
CA PRO A 136 11.72 12.67 -3.68
C PRO A 136 11.63 12.53 -2.16
N GLN A 137 12.12 13.55 -1.45
CA GLN A 137 12.02 13.61 0.01
C GLN A 137 10.60 13.91 0.44
N GLY A 138 10.14 13.27 1.53
CA GLY A 138 8.77 13.45 2.01
C GLY A 138 7.73 12.73 1.14
N TYR A 139 8.15 11.74 0.35
CA TYR A 139 7.26 10.96 -0.51
C TYR A 139 6.40 9.99 0.30
N GLY A 140 5.13 9.89 -0.03
CA GLY A 140 4.22 8.93 0.60
C GLY A 140 2.77 9.19 0.20
N TRP A 141 1.90 8.25 0.53
CA TRP A 141 0.46 8.32 0.29
C TRP A 141 -0.35 8.79 1.51
N ILE A 142 0.26 8.78 2.70
CA ILE A 142 -0.30 9.37 3.91
C ILE A 142 0.57 10.56 4.32
N HIS A 143 -0.09 11.66 4.68
CA HIS A 143 0.56 12.89 5.09
C HIS A 143 0.31 13.13 6.58
N ALA A 144 1.25 13.80 7.26
CA ALA A 144 1.17 14.04 8.70
C ALA A 144 -0.03 14.90 9.13
N ASP A 145 -0.65 15.64 8.19
CA ASP A 145 -1.86 16.43 8.43
C ASP A 145 -3.17 15.64 8.28
N GLY A 146 -3.10 14.37 7.89
CA GLY A 146 -4.26 13.51 7.65
C GLY A 146 -4.70 13.44 6.19
N THR A 147 -4.02 14.13 5.27
CA THR A 147 -4.28 13.96 3.83
C THR A 147 -3.94 12.54 3.38
N VAL A 148 -4.82 11.94 2.58
CA VAL A 148 -4.63 10.60 1.98
C VAL A 148 -4.64 10.71 0.46
N GLY A 149 -3.55 10.29 -0.15
CA GLY A 149 -3.36 10.22 -1.58
C GLY A 149 -1.92 10.55 -1.99
N THR A 150 -1.56 10.20 -3.21
CA THR A 150 -0.30 10.58 -3.83
C THR A 150 -0.40 10.30 -5.33
N ASN A 151 0.45 10.95 -6.12
CA ASN A 151 0.77 10.51 -7.45
C ASN A 151 2.12 9.79 -7.38
N GLY A 152 2.29 8.71 -8.11
CA GLY A 152 3.57 8.01 -8.01
C GLY A 152 3.66 6.84 -8.96
N ILE A 153 4.75 6.11 -8.81
CA ILE A 153 5.01 4.87 -9.52
C ILE A 153 5.15 3.76 -8.49
N THR A 154 4.70 2.56 -8.82
CA THR A 154 4.94 1.42 -7.94
C THR A 154 6.44 1.10 -7.87
N TYR A 155 6.83 0.29 -6.90
CA TYR A 155 8.25 -0.01 -6.68
C TYR A 155 8.82 -0.97 -7.74
N LYS A 156 8.02 -1.96 -8.17
CA LYS A 156 8.44 -3.03 -9.09
C LYS A 156 7.42 -3.26 -10.21
N TYR A 157 7.46 -4.42 -10.84
CA TYR A 157 6.44 -4.95 -11.76
C TYR A 157 5.40 -5.66 -10.91
N PRO A 158 4.27 -5.01 -10.59
CA PRO A 158 3.34 -5.58 -9.64
C PRO A 158 2.45 -6.59 -10.31
N GLU A 159 2.25 -7.72 -9.65
CA GLU A 159 1.22 -8.70 -10.01
C GLU A 159 -0.11 -8.39 -9.29
N MET A 160 -1.24 -8.88 -9.82
CA MET A 160 -2.57 -8.60 -9.25
C MET A 160 -2.67 -9.02 -7.78
N TYR A 161 -2.12 -10.19 -7.43
CA TYR A 161 -2.19 -10.72 -6.07
C TYR A 161 -1.38 -9.86 -5.08
N GLU A 162 -0.32 -9.18 -5.53
CA GLU A 162 0.46 -8.28 -4.68
C GLU A 162 -0.32 -7.01 -4.35
N PHE A 163 -1.06 -6.46 -5.33
CA PHE A 163 -1.98 -5.35 -5.07
C PHE A 163 -3.05 -5.72 -4.06
N ILE A 164 -3.65 -6.91 -4.22
CA ILE A 164 -4.70 -7.40 -3.34
C ILE A 164 -4.15 -7.62 -1.93
N GLY A 165 -3.06 -8.39 -1.80
CA GLY A 165 -2.47 -8.70 -0.50
C GLY A 165 -2.00 -7.46 0.24
N GLU A 166 -1.25 -6.58 -0.44
CA GLU A 166 -0.74 -5.35 0.17
C GLU A 166 -1.85 -4.44 0.72
N TRP A 167 -2.94 -4.25 -0.04
CA TRP A 167 -4.04 -3.40 0.41
C TRP A 167 -4.99 -4.10 1.37
N PHE A 168 -5.12 -5.43 1.27
CA PHE A 168 -5.91 -6.20 2.21
C PHE A 168 -5.27 -6.22 3.60
N GLU A 169 -3.94 -6.37 3.69
CA GLU A 169 -3.20 -6.26 4.94
C GLU A 169 -3.39 -4.86 5.57
N LYS A 170 -3.21 -3.80 4.77
CA LYS A 170 -3.46 -2.42 5.22
C LYS A 170 -4.90 -2.24 5.70
N LEU A 171 -5.90 -2.72 4.95
CA LEU A 171 -7.31 -2.61 5.33
C LEU A 171 -7.61 -3.34 6.65
N ARG A 172 -7.05 -4.53 6.87
CA ARG A 172 -7.20 -5.26 8.13
C ARG A 172 -6.63 -4.51 9.33
N LYS A 173 -5.48 -3.85 9.15
CA LYS A 173 -4.79 -3.10 10.21
C LYS A 173 -5.37 -1.70 10.40
N PHE A 174 -6.02 -1.15 9.38
CA PHE A 174 -6.58 0.20 9.33
C PHE A 174 -7.99 0.19 8.69
N PRO A 175 -9.01 -0.36 9.38
CA PRO A 175 -10.35 -0.59 8.81
C PRO A 175 -11.12 0.69 8.46
N TYR A 176 -10.61 1.86 8.87
CA TYR A 176 -11.18 3.17 8.54
C TYR A 176 -10.67 3.76 7.22
N LEU A 177 -9.72 3.09 6.54
CA LEU A 177 -9.24 3.54 5.24
C LEU A 177 -10.36 3.54 4.21
N ASP A 178 -10.42 4.64 3.45
CA ASP A 178 -11.43 4.88 2.43
C ASP A 178 -10.76 5.66 1.29
N LEU A 179 -10.35 4.96 0.24
CA LEU A 179 -9.53 5.51 -0.84
C LEU A 179 -9.69 4.75 -2.15
N VAL A 180 -9.33 5.43 -3.24
CA VAL A 180 -9.28 4.86 -4.59
C VAL A 180 -7.92 5.13 -5.22
N ILE A 181 -7.43 4.13 -5.96
CA ILE A 181 -6.19 4.18 -6.72
C ILE A 181 -6.53 3.86 -8.16
N GLY A 182 -6.14 4.71 -9.11
CA GLY A 182 -6.13 4.37 -10.53
C GLY A 182 -4.72 4.01 -10.96
N ILE A 183 -4.55 2.84 -11.60
CA ILE A 183 -3.25 2.30 -12.02
C ILE A 183 -3.22 2.23 -13.55
N THR A 184 -2.11 2.67 -14.13
CA THR A 184 -1.95 2.78 -15.58
C THR A 184 -1.16 1.63 -16.19
N CYS A 185 -1.21 1.47 -17.51
CA CYS A 185 -0.35 0.56 -18.29
C CYS A 185 0.98 1.19 -18.71
N TRP A 186 1.43 2.26 -18.06
CA TRP A 186 2.63 2.97 -18.47
C TRP A 186 3.86 2.46 -17.75
N ASN A 187 4.99 2.37 -18.47
CA ASN A 187 6.29 2.13 -17.85
C ASN A 187 6.75 3.40 -17.13
N GLU A 188 6.43 3.52 -15.84
CA GLU A 188 6.59 4.68 -14.96
C GLU A 188 5.82 5.95 -15.35
N LEU A 189 5.82 6.37 -16.62
CA LEU A 189 5.16 7.57 -17.14
C LEU A 189 4.82 7.38 -18.63
N PRO A 190 3.90 8.17 -19.23
CA PRO A 190 3.64 8.11 -20.66
C PRO A 190 4.91 8.39 -21.48
N ASN A 191 5.11 7.62 -22.56
CA ASN A 191 6.25 7.77 -23.48
C ASN A 191 6.47 9.19 -24.00
N ALA A 192 5.41 9.99 -24.12
CA ALA A 192 5.50 11.39 -24.56
C ALA A 192 6.30 12.26 -23.60
N LEU A 193 6.24 12.00 -22.28
CA LEU A 193 6.91 12.80 -21.24
C LEU A 193 8.38 12.39 -21.02
N TRP A 194 8.81 11.26 -21.58
CA TRP A 194 10.21 10.84 -21.56
C TRP A 194 11.10 11.62 -22.55
N LYS A 195 10.50 12.30 -23.53
CA LYS A 195 11.24 13.02 -24.58
C LYS A 195 11.85 14.34 -24.12
N ASP A 196 11.36 14.92 -23.04
CA ASP A 196 11.90 16.15 -22.45
C ASP A 196 12.71 15.83 -21.18
N LEU A 197 13.94 15.34 -21.41
CA LEU A 197 14.90 15.01 -20.34
C LEU A 197 15.47 16.24 -19.63
N SER A 198 15.22 17.45 -20.15
CA SER A 198 15.72 18.72 -19.61
C SER A 198 14.89 19.30 -18.46
N ASN A 199 13.63 18.89 -18.32
CA ASN A 199 12.72 19.46 -17.32
C ASN A 199 12.67 18.63 -16.02
N LYS A 200 12.70 19.34 -14.89
CA LYS A 200 12.62 18.78 -13.52
C LYS A 200 11.36 17.90 -13.38
N ALA A 201 11.44 16.78 -12.66
CA ALA A 201 10.39 15.77 -12.55
C ALA A 201 8.98 16.32 -12.21
N LYS A 202 8.89 17.36 -11.36
CA LYS A 202 7.63 18.06 -11.08
C LYS A 202 6.95 18.64 -12.32
N CYS A 203 7.70 19.16 -13.29
CA CYS A 203 7.14 19.67 -14.54
C CYS A 203 6.38 18.57 -15.30
N ARG A 204 6.84 17.32 -15.25
CA ARG A 204 6.17 16.18 -15.90
C ARG A 204 4.86 15.80 -15.21
N GLU A 205 4.83 15.80 -13.88
CA GLU A 205 3.60 15.55 -13.12
C GLU A 205 2.57 16.66 -13.31
N MET A 206 3.01 17.92 -13.37
CA MET A 206 2.14 19.07 -13.63
C MET A 206 1.60 19.10 -15.06
N GLU A 207 2.30 18.48 -16.02
CA GLU A 207 1.87 18.34 -17.41
C GLU A 207 0.90 17.17 -17.64
N LEU A 208 0.80 16.22 -16.71
CA LEU A 208 -0.17 15.13 -16.77
C LEU A 208 -1.59 15.63 -16.43
N SER A 209 -2.34 16.02 -17.45
CA SER A 209 -3.76 16.29 -17.30
C SER A 209 -4.53 15.06 -16.82
N ASP A 210 -5.68 15.27 -16.20
CA ASP A 210 -6.54 14.16 -15.77
C ASP A 210 -6.97 13.29 -16.96
N GLU A 211 -7.19 13.89 -18.14
CA GLU A 211 -7.54 13.18 -19.37
C GLU A 211 -6.42 12.25 -19.84
N ILE A 212 -5.18 12.72 -19.82
CA ILE A 212 -4.01 11.90 -20.15
C ILE A 212 -3.91 10.75 -19.14
N PHE A 213 -4.01 11.02 -17.84
CA PHE A 213 -4.04 9.98 -16.81
C PHE A 213 -5.11 8.92 -17.08
N PHE A 214 -6.37 9.33 -17.29
CA PHE A 214 -7.47 8.39 -17.51
C PHE A 214 -7.31 7.55 -18.78
N SER A 215 -6.60 8.04 -19.79
CA SER A 215 -6.31 7.29 -21.02
C SER A 215 -5.41 6.07 -20.77
N GLY A 216 -4.60 6.10 -19.71
CA GLY A 216 -3.68 5.03 -19.34
C GLY A 216 -4.24 4.06 -18.31
N VAL A 217 -5.33 4.39 -17.61
CA VAL A 217 -5.86 3.58 -16.50
C VAL A 217 -6.34 2.22 -17.01
N VAL A 218 -5.78 1.15 -16.46
CA VAL A 218 -6.14 -0.26 -16.77
C VAL A 218 -6.85 -0.97 -15.64
N LEU A 219 -6.70 -0.50 -14.40
CA LEU A 219 -7.51 -0.97 -13.28
C LEU A 219 -7.58 0.09 -12.19
N GLY A 220 -8.43 -0.16 -11.20
CA GLY A 220 -8.36 0.57 -9.94
C GLY A 220 -8.43 -0.34 -8.73
N ILE A 221 -7.96 0.17 -7.61
CA ILE A 221 -8.12 -0.47 -6.29
C ILE A 221 -9.01 0.47 -5.48
N TYR A 222 -10.09 -0.06 -4.92
CA TYR A 222 -11.02 0.70 -4.11
C TYR A 222 -11.15 0.05 -2.74
N ILE A 223 -10.83 0.83 -1.71
CA ILE A 223 -10.86 0.44 -0.31
C ILE A 223 -11.95 1.24 0.38
N TYR A 224 -12.92 0.56 0.98
CA TYR A 224 -14.03 1.19 1.69
C TYR A 224 -14.73 0.17 2.58
N ASP A 225 -15.22 0.57 3.75
CA ASP A 225 -16.13 -0.25 4.58
C ASP A 225 -15.75 -1.75 4.66
N LYS A 226 -14.52 -2.04 5.11
CA LYS A 226 -13.93 -3.40 5.17
C LYS A 226 -13.97 -4.18 3.84
N THR A 227 -14.04 -3.50 2.71
CA THR A 227 -14.06 -4.07 1.37
C THR A 227 -12.84 -3.61 0.56
N LEU A 228 -12.21 -4.56 -0.12
CA LEU A 228 -11.25 -4.33 -1.20
C LEU A 228 -11.90 -4.74 -2.52
N GLU A 229 -12.16 -3.77 -3.39
CA GLU A 229 -12.69 -4.01 -4.74
C GLU A 229 -11.63 -3.64 -5.79
N ILE A 230 -11.26 -4.61 -6.63
CA ILE A 230 -10.56 -4.36 -7.88
C ILE A 230 -11.60 -3.86 -8.90
N LEU A 231 -11.32 -2.71 -9.50
CA LEU A 231 -12.21 -2.03 -10.43
C LEU A 231 -11.73 -2.19 -11.86
N THR A 232 -12.67 -2.46 -12.77
CA THR A 232 -12.44 -2.30 -14.21
C THR A 232 -12.11 -0.84 -14.55
N PRO A 233 -11.39 -0.55 -15.66
CA PRO A 233 -10.97 0.81 -16.01
C PRO A 233 -12.07 1.86 -15.92
N LYS A 234 -13.26 1.55 -16.48
CA LYS A 234 -14.40 2.48 -16.49
C LYS A 234 -14.89 2.80 -15.08
N LYS A 235 -14.96 1.79 -14.20
CA LYS A 235 -15.36 1.98 -12.80
C LYS A 235 -14.29 2.75 -12.03
N ALA A 236 -13.01 2.42 -12.23
CA ALA A 236 -11.86 3.08 -11.61
C ALA A 236 -11.85 4.59 -11.92
N ILE A 237 -11.94 4.97 -13.19
CA ILE A 237 -11.97 6.38 -13.63
C ILE A 237 -13.15 7.12 -13.00
N ARG A 238 -14.35 6.51 -12.99
CA ARG A 238 -15.54 7.11 -12.39
C ARG A 238 -15.36 7.36 -10.89
N LYS A 239 -14.86 6.35 -10.17
CA LYS A 239 -14.66 6.41 -8.72
C LYS A 239 -13.54 7.39 -8.35
N TYR A 240 -12.44 7.41 -9.12
CA TYR A 240 -11.37 8.39 -8.96
C TYR A 240 -11.89 9.83 -9.10
N LYS A 241 -12.67 10.13 -10.15
CA LYS A 241 -13.26 11.46 -10.34
C LYS A 241 -14.14 11.90 -9.17
N GLU A 242 -14.91 10.97 -8.61
CA GLU A 242 -15.73 11.20 -7.42
C GLU A 242 -14.86 11.59 -6.21
N TYR A 243 -13.78 10.85 -5.95
CA TYR A 243 -12.88 11.07 -4.82
C TYR A 243 -12.05 12.34 -4.97
N ALA A 244 -11.50 12.57 -6.17
CA ALA A 244 -10.80 13.81 -6.48
C ALA A 244 -11.72 15.01 -6.23
N LYS A 245 -12.94 15.01 -6.78
CA LYS A 245 -13.91 16.10 -6.55
C LYS A 245 -14.22 16.34 -5.06
N ARG A 246 -14.26 15.27 -4.25
CA ARG A 246 -14.69 15.35 -2.85
C ARG A 246 -13.57 15.71 -1.88
N TYR A 247 -12.35 15.23 -2.14
CA TYR A 247 -11.26 15.25 -1.16
C TYR A 247 -9.99 15.96 -1.64
N GLU A 248 -9.82 16.15 -2.95
CA GLU A 248 -8.68 16.90 -3.50
C GLU A 248 -8.89 18.40 -3.30
N LYS A 249 -8.17 18.98 -2.34
CA LYS A 249 -8.20 20.44 -2.10
C LYS A 249 -7.13 21.19 -2.89
N ASN A 250 -5.94 20.61 -2.95
CA ASN A 250 -4.80 21.15 -3.70
C ASN A 250 -4.12 20.01 -4.46
N LYS A 251 -4.13 20.09 -5.80
CA LYS A 251 -3.52 19.07 -6.67
C LYS A 251 -2.02 18.93 -6.45
N GLU A 252 -1.34 20.02 -6.11
CA GLU A 252 0.13 20.01 -5.99
C GLU A 252 0.61 19.18 -4.81
N VAL A 253 -0.16 19.09 -3.72
CA VAL A 253 0.21 18.30 -2.52
C VAL A 253 0.44 16.82 -2.83
N TYR A 254 -0.21 16.31 -3.87
CA TYR A 254 -0.08 14.92 -4.30
C TYR A 254 1.11 14.69 -5.25
N ILE A 255 1.81 15.75 -5.67
CA ILE A 255 3.01 15.61 -6.49
C ILE A 255 4.18 15.22 -5.57
N PRO A 256 4.90 14.13 -5.89
CA PRO A 256 6.00 13.61 -5.07
C PRO A 256 7.01 14.67 -4.59
N GLU A 257 7.39 15.62 -5.44
CA GLU A 257 8.39 16.66 -5.16
C GLU A 257 7.85 17.86 -4.36
N TYR A 258 6.54 17.97 -4.14
CA TYR A 258 5.91 19.18 -3.58
C TYR A 258 6.54 19.62 -2.26
N TYR A 259 6.69 18.70 -1.31
CA TYR A 259 7.23 19.01 0.01
C TYR A 259 8.70 19.42 -0.05
N GLN A 260 9.50 18.68 -0.81
CA GLN A 260 10.92 18.97 -1.01
C GLN A 260 11.13 20.36 -1.63
N GLU A 261 10.40 20.70 -2.69
CA GLU A 261 10.57 21.99 -3.37
C GLU A 261 10.10 23.20 -2.57
N ASN A 262 9.12 23.00 -1.68
CA ASN A 262 8.62 24.06 -0.80
C ASN A 262 9.35 24.10 0.55
N GLY A 263 10.37 23.26 0.76
CA GLY A 263 11.12 23.19 2.02
C GLY A 263 10.26 22.77 3.22
N ILE A 264 9.19 22.01 2.99
CA ILE A 264 8.24 21.57 4.03
C ILE A 264 8.69 20.21 4.55
N VAL A 265 8.94 20.13 5.85
CA VAL A 265 9.23 18.86 6.54
C VAL A 265 7.94 18.30 7.11
N GLN A 266 7.48 17.17 6.58
CA GLN A 266 6.25 16.51 7.06
C GLN A 266 6.46 15.80 8.40
N VAL A 267 7.59 15.10 8.51
CA VAL A 267 7.94 14.28 9.66
C VAL A 267 9.35 14.68 10.10
N ASP A 268 9.43 15.33 11.27
CA ASP A 268 10.68 15.77 11.86
C ASP A 268 11.22 14.77 12.89
N LEU A 269 12.37 15.08 13.48
CA LEU A 269 12.99 14.25 14.51
C LEU A 269 12.06 14.02 15.72
N PRO A 270 11.43 15.05 16.33
CA PRO A 270 10.43 14.84 17.38
C PRO A 270 9.30 13.88 16.99
N TYR A 271 8.80 13.96 15.75
CA TYR A 271 7.77 13.04 15.27
C TYR A 271 8.30 11.61 15.18
N ALA A 272 9.48 11.40 14.58
CA ALA A 272 10.10 10.08 14.47
C ALA A 272 10.38 9.46 15.85
N ARG A 273 10.82 10.25 16.82
CA ARG A 273 10.97 9.81 18.22
C ARG A 273 9.68 9.28 18.80
N ARG A 274 8.59 10.04 18.66
CA ARG A 274 7.25 9.63 19.12
C ARG A 274 6.81 8.32 18.46
N CYS A 275 7.11 8.13 17.17
CA CYS A 275 6.82 6.87 16.48
C CYS A 275 7.56 5.69 17.12
N ILE A 276 8.86 5.83 17.44
CA ILE A 276 9.67 4.78 18.08
C ILE A 276 9.19 4.50 19.51
N GLU A 277 8.92 5.56 20.29
CA GLU A 277 8.41 5.45 21.66
C GLU A 277 7.04 4.77 21.73
N ALA A 278 6.21 4.90 20.68
CA ALA A 278 4.93 4.21 20.59
C ALA A 278 5.06 2.68 20.47
N TYR A 279 6.23 2.16 20.08
CA TYR A 279 6.56 0.73 20.15
C TYR A 279 7.11 0.31 21.53
N GLY A 280 7.19 1.23 22.49
CA GLY A 280 7.80 0.98 23.80
C GLY A 280 9.33 0.95 23.79
N LEU A 281 9.95 1.49 22.74
CA LEU A 281 11.41 1.51 22.56
C LEU A 281 12.04 2.82 23.02
N ASN A 282 13.32 2.79 23.37
CA ASN A 282 14.10 3.98 23.68
C ASN A 282 14.53 4.68 22.39
N ALA A 283 13.86 5.79 22.04
CA ALA A 283 14.16 6.54 20.82
C ALA A 283 15.59 7.10 20.79
N ASP A 284 16.19 7.46 21.92
CA ASP A 284 17.58 7.96 21.95
C ASP A 284 18.59 6.89 21.56
N GLU A 285 18.37 5.65 22.00
CA GLU A 285 19.23 4.53 21.65
C GLU A 285 19.11 4.16 20.18
N ILE A 286 17.87 4.06 19.66
CA ILE A 286 17.60 3.71 18.27
C ILE A 286 18.11 4.79 17.30
N LEU A 287 17.89 6.07 17.63
CA LEU A 287 18.23 7.18 16.73
C LEU A 287 19.70 7.56 16.74
N LYS A 288 20.48 7.11 17.74
CA LYS A 288 21.92 7.44 17.87
C LYS A 288 22.69 7.22 16.58
N ASP A 289 22.42 6.13 15.87
CA ASP A 289 23.11 5.76 14.62
C ASP A 289 22.34 6.21 13.36
N LEU A 290 21.19 6.87 13.54
CA LEU A 290 20.27 7.31 12.49
C LEU A 290 20.07 8.84 12.45
N TYR A 291 20.75 9.62 13.32
CA TYR A 291 20.61 11.09 13.40
C TYR A 291 20.93 11.82 12.09
N TRP A 292 21.77 11.23 11.23
CA TRP A 292 22.06 11.77 9.90
C TRP A 292 20.80 11.86 9.00
N HIS A 293 19.75 11.07 9.28
CA HIS A 293 18.43 11.24 8.69
C HIS A 293 17.69 12.51 9.16
N PHE A 294 18.27 13.35 10.04
CA PHE A 294 17.60 14.53 10.61
C PHE A 294 18.45 15.82 10.61
N GLU A 295 19.76 15.73 10.36
CA GLU A 295 20.65 16.90 10.18
C GLU A 295 20.48 17.66 8.85
N LYS A 296 20.55 18.99 8.87
CA LYS A 296 20.65 19.82 7.65
C LYS A 296 22.13 19.99 7.30
N GLU A 297 22.50 19.77 6.03
CA GLU A 297 23.80 20.24 5.49
C GLU A 297 23.84 21.78 5.43
#